data_AF-A0A0Q9UEH6-F1
#
_entry.id   AF-A0A0Q9UEH6-F1
#
_cell.length_a   1.000
_cell.length_b   1.000
_cell.length_c   1.000
_cell.angle_alpha   90.00
_cell.angle_beta   90.00
_cell.angle_gamma   90.00
#
_symmetry.space_group_name_H-M   'P 1'
#
loop_
_entity.id
_entity.type
_entity.pdbx_description
1 polymer ?
#
loop_
_entity_poly.entity_id
_entity_poly.type
_entity_poly.pdbx_seq_one_letter_code
_entity_poly.pdbx_strand_id
1 'polypeptide(L)'
;MSVPSRPSPQPEAGTHQVEVADLDAVERQLGRPPRGVAEVAHRCPCGEPDVLRTEPRLPDGTPFPTTYYATCPRLTGAVSTLETGGLMKEMTERLAHDEELAAAYARAHEHYLAQRAELGDVPEIDGISAGGMPTRVKCLHVLVAHSLAAGPGVNPLGDEALAMLDDWWLPTSCAAVHAAEDAAAEVAAEVAAGE
;
A
#
# COMPACT_ATOMS: atom_id res chain seq x y z
N MET A 1 29.46 8.42 1.56
CA MET A 1 28.28 8.81 0.78
C MET A 1 27.09 8.41 1.63
N SER A 2 26.41 9.37 2.26
CA SER A 2 25.28 9.07 3.15
C SER A 2 24.14 8.47 2.34
N VAL A 3 23.75 7.24 2.67
CA VAL A 3 22.52 6.62 2.18
C VAL A 3 21.37 7.52 2.66
N PRO A 4 20.46 7.99 1.78
CA PRO A 4 19.30 8.72 2.25
C PRO A 4 18.49 7.78 3.15
N SER A 5 18.42 8.10 4.45
CA SER A 5 17.56 7.38 5.38
C SER A 5 16.13 7.41 4.86
N ARG A 6 15.44 6.27 4.95
CA ARG A 6 14.03 6.13 4.59
C ARG A 6 13.24 7.25 5.29
N PRO A 7 12.62 8.18 4.55
CA PRO A 7 11.94 9.31 5.17
C PRO A 7 10.81 8.77 6.05
N SER A 8 10.75 9.25 7.29
CA SER A 8 9.61 8.97 8.17
C SER A 8 8.35 9.58 7.56
N PRO A 9 7.22 8.87 7.45
CA PRO A 9 5.98 9.49 7.06
C PRO A 9 5.60 10.50 8.15
N GLN A 10 5.55 11.78 7.79
CA GLN A 10 5.00 12.82 8.67
C GLN A 10 3.53 13.01 8.30
N PRO A 11 2.58 12.86 9.23
CA PRO A 11 1.18 13.16 8.97
C PRO A 11 0.99 14.65 9.20
N GLU A 12 1.05 15.45 8.14
CA GLU A 12 0.41 16.77 8.15
C GLU A 12 -1.04 16.51 7.71
N ALA A 13 -1.97 16.58 8.67
CA ALA A 13 -3.39 16.41 8.43
C ALA A 13 -3.92 17.48 7.48
N GLY A 14 -3.90 17.18 6.19
CA GLY A 14 -4.56 17.91 5.13
C GLY A 14 -5.17 16.89 4.18
N THR A 15 -6.42 17.10 3.77
CA THR A 15 -7.04 16.35 2.68
C THR A 15 -6.10 16.37 1.48
N HIS A 16 -5.30 15.32 1.29
CA HIS A 16 -4.51 15.16 0.08
C HIS A 16 -5.51 14.83 -1.02
N GLN A 17 -6.02 15.89 -1.69
CA GLN A 17 -6.81 15.71 -2.90
C GLN A 17 -5.95 14.88 -3.84
N VAL A 18 -6.50 13.74 -4.27
CA VAL A 18 -5.83 12.86 -5.21
C VAL A 18 -5.74 13.61 -6.54
N GLU A 19 -4.53 13.87 -6.98
CA GLU A 19 -4.30 14.60 -8.23
C GLU A 19 -4.52 13.67 -9.43
N VAL A 20 -4.86 14.25 -10.59
CA VAL A 20 -5.00 13.46 -11.83
C VAL A 20 -3.72 12.68 -12.13
N ALA A 21 -2.55 13.31 -11.93
CA ALA A 21 -1.26 12.67 -12.09
C ALA A 21 -1.05 11.45 -11.17
N ASP A 22 -1.67 11.43 -9.98
CA ASP A 22 -1.62 10.28 -9.09
C ASP A 22 -2.45 9.12 -9.63
N LEU A 23 -3.64 9.42 -10.16
CA LEU A 23 -4.52 8.41 -10.75
C LEU A 23 -3.89 7.81 -12.01
N ASP A 24 -3.29 8.63 -12.87
CA ASP A 24 -2.58 8.18 -14.07
C ASP A 24 -1.40 7.28 -13.69
N ALA A 25 -0.62 7.70 -12.68
CA ALA A 25 0.50 6.91 -12.17
C ALA A 25 0.04 5.56 -11.62
N VAL A 26 -1.02 5.54 -10.82
CA VAL A 26 -1.55 4.29 -10.28
C VAL A 26 -2.16 3.41 -11.36
N GLU A 27 -2.86 3.98 -12.35
CA GLU A 27 -3.43 3.21 -13.45
C GLU A 27 -2.34 2.47 -14.24
N ARG A 28 -1.24 3.17 -14.57
CA ARG A 28 -0.04 2.56 -15.17
C ARG A 28 0.53 1.44 -14.29
N GLN A 29 0.69 1.69 -12.99
CA GLN A 29 1.21 0.70 -12.04
C GLN A 29 0.33 -0.56 -11.94
N LEU A 30 -0.99 -0.39 -11.96
CA LEU A 30 -1.94 -1.50 -11.81
C LEU A 30 -2.32 -2.19 -13.14
N GLY A 31 -2.03 -1.54 -14.27
CA GLY A 31 -2.50 -1.93 -15.60
C GLY A 31 -4.03 -1.84 -15.76
N ARG A 32 -4.70 -1.06 -14.92
CA ARG A 32 -6.16 -0.84 -14.90
C ARG A 32 -6.50 0.41 -14.08
N PRO A 33 -7.67 1.04 -14.31
CA PRO A 33 -8.10 2.17 -13.50
C PRO A 33 -8.18 1.82 -12.00
N PRO A 34 -7.69 2.68 -11.10
CA PRO A 34 -7.86 2.49 -9.67
C PRO A 34 -9.33 2.63 -9.28
N ARG A 35 -9.75 1.93 -8.22
CA ARG A 35 -11.16 1.88 -7.79
C ARG A 35 -11.30 2.48 -6.41
N GLY A 36 -12.32 3.33 -6.23
CA GLY A 36 -12.72 3.88 -4.93
C GLY A 36 -11.60 4.62 -4.21
N VAL A 37 -10.74 5.34 -4.92
CA VAL A 37 -9.58 6.01 -4.30
C VAL A 37 -10.07 7.15 -3.41
N ALA A 38 -9.76 7.07 -2.12
CA ALA A 38 -10.03 8.12 -1.16
C ALA A 38 -8.85 9.08 -1.03
N GLU A 39 -7.62 8.54 -0.95
CA GLU A 39 -6.38 9.31 -0.86
C GLU A 39 -5.16 8.49 -1.31
N VAL A 40 -4.06 9.19 -1.62
CA VAL A 40 -2.72 8.60 -1.68
C VAL A 40 -2.18 8.49 -0.25
N ALA A 41 -2.15 7.29 0.30
CA ALA A 41 -1.81 7.05 1.70
C ALA A 41 -0.29 7.07 1.96
N HIS A 42 0.50 6.73 0.94
CA HIS A 42 1.95 6.84 1.00
C HIS A 42 2.52 7.10 -0.40
N ARG A 43 3.62 7.87 -0.43
CA ARG A 43 4.43 8.09 -1.63
C ARG A 43 5.80 7.48 -1.43
N CYS A 44 6.21 6.72 -2.44
CA CYS A 44 7.54 6.18 -2.51
C CYS A 44 8.57 7.31 -2.55
N PRO A 45 9.79 7.15 -2.00
CA PRO A 45 10.87 8.14 -2.14
C PRO A 45 11.22 8.53 -3.59
N CYS A 46 10.82 7.74 -4.58
CA CYS A 46 10.95 8.10 -6.00
C CYS A 46 9.96 9.17 -6.50
N GLY A 47 8.97 9.54 -5.67
CA GLY A 47 7.94 10.55 -5.96
C GLY A 47 6.55 9.98 -6.30
N GLU A 48 6.50 8.74 -6.78
CA GLU A 48 5.25 8.08 -7.19
C GLU A 48 4.41 7.56 -6.01
N PRO A 49 3.07 7.54 -6.11
CA PRO A 49 2.21 6.79 -5.20
C PRO A 49 2.62 5.32 -5.17
N ASP A 50 2.70 4.73 -3.98
CA ASP A 50 2.91 3.29 -3.82
C ASP A 50 1.89 2.62 -2.89
N VAL A 51 1.10 3.40 -2.15
CA VAL A 51 -0.04 2.91 -1.38
C VAL A 51 -1.21 3.88 -1.53
N LEU A 52 -2.38 3.31 -1.82
CA LEU A 52 -3.65 4.02 -1.78
C LEU A 52 -4.43 3.69 -0.52
N ARG A 53 -5.25 4.64 -0.08
CA ARG A 53 -6.39 4.39 0.79
C ARG A 53 -7.66 4.38 -0.05
N THR A 54 -8.53 3.41 0.21
CA THR A 54 -9.71 3.11 -0.61
C THR A 54 -10.98 3.12 0.22
N GLU A 55 -12.03 3.66 -0.38
CA GLU A 55 -13.37 3.70 0.20
C GLU A 55 -13.84 2.29 0.57
N PRO A 56 -14.51 2.13 1.72
CA PRO A 56 -14.98 0.83 2.20
C PRO A 56 -16.14 0.26 1.36
N ARG A 57 -16.71 1.07 0.47
CA ARG A 57 -17.69 0.67 -0.54
C ARG A 57 -17.28 1.26 -1.88
N LEU A 58 -17.18 0.43 -2.90
CA LEU A 58 -16.81 0.86 -4.25
C LEU A 58 -17.97 1.62 -4.94
N PRO A 59 -17.71 2.36 -6.04
CA PRO A 59 -18.75 3.09 -6.77
C PRO A 59 -19.91 2.23 -7.30
N ASP A 60 -19.67 0.93 -7.50
CA ASP A 60 -20.70 -0.04 -7.89
C ASP A 60 -21.53 -0.58 -6.70
N GLY A 61 -21.26 -0.11 -5.48
CA GLY A 61 -21.92 -0.50 -4.24
C GLY A 61 -21.27 -1.70 -3.53
N THR A 62 -20.26 -2.33 -4.12
CA THR A 62 -19.61 -3.53 -3.56
C THR A 62 -18.83 -3.18 -2.28
N PRO A 63 -19.04 -3.88 -1.15
CA PRO A 63 -18.19 -3.77 0.04
C PRO A 63 -16.74 -4.14 -0.27
N PHE A 64 -15.79 -3.31 0.18
CA PHE A 64 -14.36 -3.53 -0.04
C PHE A 64 -13.59 -3.48 1.28
N PRO A 65 -13.23 -4.63 1.88
CA PRO A 65 -12.60 -4.66 3.21
C PRO A 65 -11.15 -4.14 3.23
N THR A 66 -10.50 -4.02 2.07
CA THR A 66 -9.10 -3.62 1.95
C THR A 66 -8.97 -2.11 1.75
N THR A 67 -8.84 -1.39 2.85
CA THR A 67 -8.64 0.07 2.90
C THR A 67 -7.27 0.47 2.37
N TYR A 68 -6.20 -0.27 2.68
CA TYR A 68 -4.85 0.03 2.19
C TYR A 68 -4.37 -1.06 1.23
N TYR A 69 -3.93 -0.68 0.03
CA TYR A 69 -3.24 -1.62 -0.86
C TYR A 69 -2.09 -0.95 -1.60
N ALA A 70 -1.02 -1.72 -1.79
CA ALA A 70 0.15 -1.28 -2.51
C ALA A 70 -0.10 -1.29 -4.03
N THR A 71 0.28 -0.23 -4.71
CA THR A 71 0.13 -0.06 -6.16
C THR A 71 1.46 -0.28 -6.90
N CYS A 72 2.59 0.13 -6.29
CA CYS A 72 3.90 0.07 -6.94
C CYS A 72 4.32 -1.38 -7.27
N PRO A 73 4.55 -1.73 -8.57
CA PRO A 73 4.91 -3.09 -8.98
C PRO A 73 6.21 -3.60 -8.35
N ARG A 74 7.13 -2.69 -8.04
CA ARG A 74 8.42 -3.03 -7.41
C ARG A 74 8.24 -3.39 -5.94
N LEU A 75 7.41 -2.62 -5.23
CA LEU A 75 7.03 -2.91 -3.85
C LEU A 75 6.26 -4.23 -3.76
N THR A 76 5.23 -4.42 -4.58
CA THR A 76 4.42 -5.65 -4.57
C THR A 76 5.25 -6.87 -4.97
N GLY A 77 6.17 -6.76 -5.94
CA GLY A 77 7.11 -7.82 -6.30
C GLY A 77 8.06 -8.20 -5.17
N ALA A 78 8.60 -7.20 -4.45
CA ALA A 78 9.48 -7.44 -3.31
C ALA A 78 8.73 -8.12 -2.15
N VAL A 79 7.52 -7.65 -1.84
CA VAL A 79 6.66 -8.27 -0.82
C VAL A 79 6.25 -9.69 -1.21
N SER A 80 5.91 -9.93 -2.48
CA SER A 80 5.60 -11.29 -2.99
C SER A 80 6.78 -12.24 -2.79
N THR A 81 8.01 -11.76 -2.94
CA THR A 81 9.22 -12.56 -2.70
C THR A 81 9.28 -12.99 -1.23
N LEU A 82 9.00 -12.09 -0.27
CA LEU A 82 8.92 -12.45 1.15
C LEU A 82 7.80 -13.46 1.44
N GLU A 83 6.62 -13.31 0.81
CA GLU A 83 5.48 -14.21 1.03
C GLU A 83 5.78 -15.67 0.64
N THR A 84 6.62 -15.88 -0.38
CA THR A 84 7.05 -17.23 -0.79
C THR A 84 8.05 -17.88 0.16
N GLY A 85 8.70 -17.10 1.03
CA GLY A 85 9.70 -17.57 1.99
C GLY A 85 9.14 -18.24 3.26
N GLY A 86 7.82 -18.39 3.39
CA GLY A 86 7.19 -18.97 4.58
C GLY A 86 7.02 -18.02 5.77
N LEU A 87 7.45 -16.76 5.63
CA LEU A 87 7.42 -15.72 6.67
C LEU A 87 6.03 -15.53 7.29
N MET A 88 4.97 -15.56 6.48
CA MET A 88 3.60 -15.41 7.00
C MET A 88 3.20 -16.51 7.99
N LYS A 89 3.67 -17.73 7.77
CA LYS A 89 3.42 -18.86 8.67
C LYS A 89 4.16 -18.66 9.99
N GLU A 90 5.44 -18.30 9.92
CA GLU A 90 6.27 -17.99 11.11
C GLU A 90 5.67 -16.86 11.94
N MET A 91 5.31 -15.73 11.29
CA MET A 91 4.65 -14.61 11.96
C MET A 91 3.32 -15.02 12.60
N THR A 92 2.54 -15.89 11.95
CA THR A 92 1.29 -16.42 12.51
C THR A 92 1.55 -17.32 13.72
N GLU A 93 2.57 -18.16 13.69
CA GLU A 93 2.94 -19.02 14.82
C GLU A 93 3.41 -18.18 16.03
N ARG A 94 4.17 -17.11 15.79
CA ARG A 94 4.60 -16.18 16.84
C ARG A 94 3.43 -15.53 17.57
N LEU A 95 2.35 -15.17 16.87
CA LEU A 95 1.14 -14.60 17.50
C LEU A 95 0.51 -15.53 18.55
N ALA A 96 0.75 -16.84 18.50
CA ALA A 96 0.23 -17.80 19.48
C ALA A 96 1.11 -17.92 20.75
N HIS A 97 2.33 -17.39 20.72
CA HIS A 97 3.35 -17.61 21.76
C HIS A 97 3.92 -16.31 22.33
N ASP A 98 3.71 -15.18 21.65
CA ASP A 98 4.15 -13.85 22.07
C ASP A 98 2.92 -12.98 22.33
N GLU A 99 2.55 -12.86 23.60
CA GLU A 99 1.39 -12.08 24.05
C GLU A 99 1.54 -10.58 23.76
N GLU A 100 2.77 -10.05 23.80
CA GLU A 100 3.04 -8.64 23.53
C GLU A 100 2.84 -8.33 22.04
N LEU A 101 3.39 -9.18 21.16
CA LEU A 101 3.18 -9.10 19.72
C LEU A 101 1.70 -9.24 19.35
N ALA A 102 1.00 -10.22 19.95
CA ALA A 102 -0.43 -10.41 19.71
C ALA A 102 -1.24 -9.17 20.13
N ALA A 103 -0.94 -8.59 21.29
CA ALA A 103 -1.59 -7.36 21.74
C ALA A 103 -1.27 -6.16 20.83
N ALA A 104 -0.03 -6.04 20.34
CA ALA A 104 0.35 -4.99 19.40
C ALA A 104 -0.34 -5.14 18.04
N TYR A 105 -0.44 -6.36 17.52
CA TYR A 105 -1.13 -6.65 16.27
C TYR A 105 -2.66 -6.50 16.40
N ALA A 106 -3.24 -6.76 17.58
CA ALA A 106 -4.63 -6.40 17.88
C ALA A 106 -4.85 -4.88 17.91
N ARG A 107 -3.91 -4.08 18.44
CA ARG A 107 -4.00 -2.62 18.33
C ARG A 107 -3.90 -2.14 16.88
N ALA A 108 -3.07 -2.79 16.06
CA ALA A 108 -2.99 -2.50 14.62
C ALA A 108 -4.33 -2.76 13.93
N HIS A 109 -5.01 -3.85 14.29
CA HIS A 109 -6.36 -4.17 13.81
C HIS A 109 -7.38 -3.08 14.17
N GLU A 110 -7.44 -2.67 15.44
CA GLU A 110 -8.35 -1.60 15.88
C GLU A 110 -8.04 -0.26 15.20
N HIS A 111 -6.76 0.08 15.04
CA HIS A 111 -6.36 1.27 14.30
C HIS A 111 -6.84 1.21 12.86
N TYR A 112 -6.67 0.08 12.17
CA TYR A 112 -7.14 -0.11 10.81
C TYR A 112 -8.66 0.09 10.70
N LEU A 113 -9.44 -0.48 11.63
CA LEU A 113 -10.90 -0.33 11.65
C LEU A 113 -11.31 1.14 11.87
N ALA A 114 -10.66 1.82 12.82
CA ALA A 114 -10.90 3.23 13.11
C ALA A 114 -10.62 4.12 11.89
N GLN A 115 -9.48 3.91 11.22
CA GLN A 115 -9.15 4.63 9.99
C GLN A 115 -10.16 4.33 8.88
N ARG A 116 -10.63 3.10 8.72
CA ARG A 116 -11.67 2.83 7.72
C ARG A 116 -12.99 3.54 8.05
N ALA A 117 -13.38 3.59 9.31
CA ALA A 117 -14.64 4.22 9.73
C ALA A 117 -14.69 5.72 9.41
N GLU A 118 -13.54 6.41 9.31
CA GLU A 118 -13.46 7.80 8.84
C GLU A 118 -13.96 7.97 7.39
N LEU A 119 -13.89 6.92 6.57
CA LEU A 119 -14.35 6.94 5.17
C LEU A 119 -15.82 6.54 5.01
N GLY A 120 -16.45 6.00 6.06
CA GLY A 120 -17.84 5.58 6.05
C GLY A 120 -18.07 4.22 6.70
N ASP A 121 -19.33 3.99 7.07
CA ASP A 121 -19.78 2.75 7.68
C ASP A 121 -20.30 1.76 6.61
N VAL A 122 -19.88 0.50 6.73
CA VAL A 122 -20.21 -0.60 5.80
C VAL A 122 -20.46 -1.85 6.65
N PRO A 123 -21.72 -2.11 7.06
CA PRO A 123 -22.06 -3.19 7.99
C PRO A 123 -21.61 -4.58 7.55
N GLU A 124 -21.52 -4.83 6.24
CA GLU A 124 -21.11 -6.13 5.68
C GLU A 124 -19.65 -6.50 6.01
N ILE A 125 -18.81 -5.53 6.36
CA ILE A 125 -17.39 -5.70 6.68
C ILE A 125 -17.03 -5.17 8.09
N ASP A 126 -18.04 -4.91 8.92
CA ASP A 126 -17.82 -4.45 10.29
C ASP A 126 -16.97 -5.45 11.09
N GLY A 127 -16.02 -4.94 11.87
CA GLY A 127 -15.02 -5.74 12.58
C GLY A 127 -14.03 -6.52 11.70
N ILE A 128 -14.17 -6.51 10.38
CA ILE A 128 -13.28 -7.26 9.46
C ILE A 128 -12.21 -6.32 8.92
N SER A 129 -10.98 -6.44 9.41
CA SER A 129 -9.82 -5.79 8.78
C SER A 129 -9.23 -6.64 7.64
N ALA A 130 -8.07 -6.24 7.10
CA ALA A 130 -7.38 -6.98 6.05
C ALA A 130 -6.16 -7.77 6.57
N GLY A 131 -5.49 -8.51 5.68
CA GLY A 131 -4.22 -9.19 6.03
C GLY A 131 -4.33 -10.38 6.98
N GLY A 132 -5.54 -10.72 7.45
CA GLY A 132 -5.74 -11.81 8.42
C GLY A 132 -5.64 -11.34 9.88
N MET A 133 -5.44 -10.04 10.09
CA MET A 133 -5.49 -9.40 11.40
C MET A 133 -6.81 -9.71 12.15
N PRO A 134 -6.77 -9.80 13.50
CA PRO A 134 -5.58 -9.71 14.36
C PRO A 134 -4.95 -11.07 14.70
N THR A 135 -5.44 -12.18 14.15
CA THR A 135 -5.10 -13.53 14.66
C THR A 135 -4.14 -14.31 13.77
N ARG A 136 -3.90 -13.86 12.53
CA ARG A 136 -3.00 -14.51 11.59
C ARG A 136 -2.45 -13.53 10.56
N VAL A 137 -1.48 -14.00 9.77
CA VAL A 137 -1.00 -13.30 8.57
C VAL A 137 -1.41 -14.10 7.34
N LYS A 138 -2.32 -13.54 6.53
CA LYS A 138 -2.77 -14.13 5.25
C LYS A 138 -2.09 -13.49 4.04
N CYS A 139 -1.63 -12.24 4.17
CA CYS A 139 -1.00 -11.47 3.10
C CYS A 139 -0.20 -10.31 3.70
N LEU A 140 1.07 -10.20 3.33
CA LEU A 140 1.98 -9.14 3.75
C LEU A 140 1.72 -7.83 3.01
N HIS A 141 1.21 -7.87 1.78
CA HIS A 141 0.97 -6.67 0.96
C HIS A 141 0.17 -5.60 1.70
N VAL A 142 -0.90 -6.02 2.38
CA VAL A 142 -1.75 -5.09 3.14
C VAL A 142 -1.16 -4.71 4.50
N LEU A 143 -0.36 -5.58 5.13
CA LEU A 143 0.31 -5.21 6.38
C LEU A 143 1.39 -4.15 6.12
N VAL A 144 2.17 -4.36 5.07
CA VAL A 144 3.16 -3.41 4.54
C VAL A 144 2.47 -2.10 4.14
N ALA A 145 1.41 -2.16 3.34
CA ALA A 145 0.65 -0.97 2.94
C ALA A 145 0.11 -0.20 4.14
N HIS A 146 -0.46 -0.91 5.12
CA HIS A 146 -0.95 -0.30 6.36
C HIS A 146 0.17 0.36 7.16
N SER A 147 1.36 -0.25 7.24
CA SER A 147 2.52 0.30 7.96
C SER A 147 3.09 1.54 7.28
N LEU A 148 3.15 1.55 5.94
CA LEU A 148 3.57 2.71 5.16
C LEU A 148 2.61 3.89 5.34
N ALA A 149 1.30 3.62 5.36
CA ALA A 149 0.26 4.63 5.53
C ALA A 149 0.19 5.19 6.96
N ALA A 150 0.12 4.31 7.97
CA ALA A 150 -0.08 4.69 9.36
C ALA A 150 1.21 5.13 10.07
N GLY A 151 2.36 4.73 9.53
CA GLY A 151 3.68 5.02 10.05
C GLY A 151 4.25 3.94 10.98
N PRO A 152 5.56 4.06 11.32
CA PRO A 152 6.28 3.04 12.07
C PRO A 152 5.69 2.79 13.47
N GLY A 153 5.62 1.52 13.86
CA GLY A 153 5.15 1.08 15.18
C GLY A 153 3.65 0.85 15.27
N VAL A 154 2.88 1.18 14.23
CA VAL A 154 1.42 0.94 14.21
C VAL A 154 1.12 -0.52 13.92
N ASN A 155 1.83 -1.15 12.99
CA ASN A 155 1.61 -2.53 12.59
C ASN A 155 2.93 -3.33 12.63
N PRO A 156 3.22 -4.01 13.76
CA PRO A 156 4.55 -4.56 14.00
C PRO A 156 5.00 -5.59 12.96
N LEU A 157 4.07 -6.40 12.43
CA LEU A 157 4.40 -7.41 11.42
C LEU A 157 4.57 -6.81 10.02
N GLY A 158 3.85 -5.72 9.72
CA GLY A 158 4.09 -4.96 8.50
C GLY A 158 5.40 -4.18 8.56
N ASP A 159 5.75 -3.61 9.71
CA ASP A 159 7.04 -2.96 9.96
C ASP A 159 8.20 -3.95 9.83
N GLU A 160 8.06 -5.15 10.40
CA GLU A 160 9.05 -6.23 10.28
C GLU A 160 9.26 -6.61 8.81
N ALA A 161 8.17 -6.84 8.07
CA ALA A 161 8.25 -7.14 6.64
C ALA A 161 8.90 -5.99 5.85
N LEU A 162 8.57 -4.74 6.17
CA LEU A 162 9.17 -3.56 5.54
C LEU A 162 10.66 -3.42 5.80
N ALA A 163 11.15 -3.83 6.97
CA ALA A 163 12.56 -3.81 7.32
C ALA A 163 13.37 -4.89 6.58
N MET A 164 12.72 -5.93 6.08
CA MET A 164 13.32 -7.00 5.28
C MET A 164 13.43 -6.65 3.79
N LEU A 165 12.75 -5.59 3.33
CA LEU A 165 12.82 -5.14 1.94
C LEU A 165 14.07 -4.28 1.72
N ASP A 166 14.76 -4.53 0.62
CA ASP A 166 15.71 -3.56 0.06
C ASP A 166 14.98 -2.27 -0.36
N ASP A 167 15.75 -1.22 -0.65
CA ASP A 167 15.24 0.03 -1.22
C ASP A 167 14.62 -0.23 -2.61
N TRP A 168 13.33 -0.62 -2.64
CA TRP A 168 12.61 -1.04 -3.86
C TRP A 168 12.47 0.07 -4.90
N TRP A 169 12.85 1.31 -4.55
CA TRP A 169 12.91 2.45 -5.47
C TRP A 169 14.25 2.61 -6.18
N LEU A 170 15.29 1.84 -5.83
CA LEU A 170 16.64 1.93 -6.44
C LEU A 170 16.90 0.81 -7.45
N PRO A 171 17.67 1.04 -8.53
CA PRO A 171 18.48 2.24 -8.78
C PRO A 171 17.74 3.34 -9.57
N THR A 172 16.69 3.00 -10.31
CA THR A 172 15.98 3.94 -11.19
C THR A 172 14.66 4.35 -10.57
N SER A 173 14.37 5.66 -10.55
CA SER A 173 13.07 6.19 -10.11
C SER A 173 11.94 5.63 -10.99
N CYS A 174 10.87 5.15 -10.35
CA CYS A 174 9.66 4.73 -11.06
C CYS A 174 9.09 5.89 -11.90
N ALA A 175 9.10 7.11 -11.36
CA ALA A 175 8.66 8.31 -12.09
C ALA A 175 9.45 8.52 -13.40
N ALA A 176 10.77 8.28 -13.36
CA ALA A 176 11.62 8.46 -14.53
C ALA A 176 11.39 7.38 -15.59
N VAL A 177 11.13 6.13 -15.18
CA VAL A 177 10.78 5.04 -16.10
C VAL A 177 9.44 5.36 -16.78
N HIS A 178 8.44 5.73 -15.98
CA HIS A 178 7.11 6.01 -16.49
C HIS A 178 7.08 7.24 -17.43
N ALA A 179 7.78 8.32 -17.08
CA ALA A 179 7.88 9.49 -17.96
C ALA A 179 8.51 9.15 -19.33
N ALA A 180 9.45 8.20 -19.37
CA ALA A 180 10.04 7.73 -20.61
C ALA A 180 9.07 6.85 -21.41
N GLU A 181 8.26 6.02 -20.74
CA GLU A 181 7.21 5.21 -21.37
C GLU A 181 6.09 6.10 -21.95
N ASP A 182 5.66 7.12 -21.21
CA ASP A 182 4.63 8.09 -21.63
C ASP A 182 5.10 8.85 -22.88
N ALA A 183 6.33 9.39 -22.87
CA ALA A 183 6.91 10.06 -24.03
C ALA A 183 7.02 9.13 -25.25
N ALA A 184 7.33 7.84 -25.05
CA ALA A 184 7.38 6.87 -26.14
C ALA A 184 5.98 6.55 -26.68
N ALA A 185 4.96 6.47 -25.81
CA ALA A 185 3.58 6.23 -26.20
C ALA A 185 2.97 7.41 -26.97
N GLU A 186 3.26 8.65 -26.56
CA GLU A 186 2.86 9.87 -27.28
C GLU A 186 3.43 9.90 -28.70
N VAL A 187 4.74 9.64 -28.85
CA VAL A 187 5.38 9.56 -30.17
C VAL A 187 4.74 8.47 -31.03
N ALA A 188 4.43 7.29 -30.46
CA ALA A 188 3.77 6.22 -31.19
C ALA A 188 2.34 6.60 -31.63
N ALA A 189 1.59 7.32 -30.79
CA ALA A 189 0.25 7.79 -31.11
C ALA A 189 0.25 8.88 -32.19
N GLU A 190 1.22 9.81 -32.15
CA GLU A 190 1.40 10.83 -33.20
C GLU A 190 1.73 10.20 -34.56
N VAL A 191 2.61 9.18 -34.59
CA VAL A 191 2.92 8.43 -35.80
C VAL A 191 1.67 7.73 -36.34
N ALA A 192 0.89 7.07 -35.49
CA ALA A 192 -0.33 6.37 -35.88
C ALA A 192 -1.48 7.30 -36.34
N ALA A 193 -1.51 8.55 -35.87
CA ALA A 193 -2.51 9.54 -36.27
C ALA A 193 -2.15 10.31 -37.57
N GLY A 194 -0.89 10.21 -38.00
CA GLY A 194 -0.37 10.82 -39.22
C GLY A 194 -0.40 9.91 -40.46
N GLU A 195 -0.78 8.65 -40.31
CA GLU A 195 -1.04 7.66 -41.38
C GLU A 195 -2.54 7.59 -41.73
#